data_AF-A0A7S4IJQ3-F1
#
_entry.id   AF-A0A7S4IJQ3-F1
#
_cell.length_a   1.000
_cell.length_b   1.000
_cell.length_c   1.000
_cell.angle_alpha   90.00
_cell.angle_beta   90.00
_cell.angle_gamma   90.00
#
_symmetry.space_group_name_H-M   'P 1'
#
loop_
_entity.id
_entity.type
_entity.pdbx_description
1 polymer ?
#
loop_
_entity_poly.entity_id
_entity_poly.type
_entity_poly.pdbx_seq_one_letter_code
_entity_poly.pdbx_strand_id
1 'polypeptide(L)'
;FVEMSRCRVGDVTRLLGKDGLKGSSLVSEEGDTVHFMVAQRKQKNYLQYCAAIEPVHNAVRSINEYTDHTTELYARVNIALAADSENLRNYENFVPQLRAAISATPLYHDGILYRGIDLSAQELEQMERLQRFFIPSFTSTSMDRAKAYKKPCMMLIKVPYACQYACSITEHLSRFHAEEQEVLLSCYTAFRLEKVEMDNNTRMVHMYLDEHSTALRSL
;
A
#
# COMPACT_ATOMS: atom_id res chain seq x y z
N PHE A 1 -9.57 -4.33 -7.71
CA PHE A 1 -8.67 -3.45 -6.95
C PHE A 1 -8.04 -2.46 -7.91
N VAL A 2 -8.35 -1.16 -7.80
CA VAL A 2 -7.50 -0.08 -8.32
C VAL A 2 -6.15 -0.19 -7.62
N GLU A 3 -5.17 -0.62 -8.39
CA GLU A 3 -3.83 -0.91 -7.94
C GLU A 3 -3.01 0.38 -7.87
N MET A 4 -2.03 0.44 -6.97
CA MET A 4 -0.95 1.43 -7.02
C MET A 4 -0.13 1.40 -8.32
N SER A 5 -0.38 0.44 -9.20
CA SER A 5 0.29 0.42 -10.49
C SER A 5 -0.26 1.47 -11.44
N ARG A 6 0.63 1.98 -12.29
CA ARG A 6 0.38 2.89 -13.42
C ARG A 6 -1.09 3.23 -13.62
N CYS A 7 -1.49 4.38 -13.10
CA CYS A 7 -2.85 4.88 -13.24
C CYS A 7 -2.90 5.83 -14.44
N ARG A 8 -4.03 5.89 -15.15
CA ARG A 8 -4.21 6.91 -16.17
C ARG A 8 -4.50 8.26 -15.51
N VAL A 9 -4.08 9.36 -16.12
CA VAL A 9 -4.43 10.72 -15.64
C VAL A 9 -5.95 10.87 -15.53
N GLY A 10 -6.69 10.28 -16.49
CA GLY A 10 -8.15 10.23 -16.47
C GLY A 10 -8.74 9.51 -15.25
N ASP A 11 -8.12 8.42 -14.79
CA ASP A 11 -8.59 7.66 -13.62
C ASP A 11 -8.31 8.42 -12.33
N VAL A 12 -7.15 9.07 -12.21
CA VAL A 12 -6.85 9.97 -11.08
C VAL A 12 -7.86 11.12 -11.04
N THR A 13 -8.15 11.73 -12.19
CA THR A 13 -9.13 12.82 -12.30
C THR A 13 -10.54 12.36 -11.92
N ARG A 14 -10.93 11.15 -12.30
CA ARG A 14 -12.22 10.55 -11.94
C ARG A 14 -12.34 10.30 -10.44
N LEU A 15 -11.27 9.82 -9.81
CA LEU A 15 -11.27 9.38 -8.42
C LEU A 15 -11.05 10.53 -7.42
N LEU A 16 -10.18 11.49 -7.76
CA LEU A 16 -9.77 12.59 -6.87
C LEU A 16 -10.15 13.98 -7.39
N GLY A 17 -10.75 14.09 -8.58
CA GLY A 17 -11.04 15.37 -9.22
C GLY A 17 -9.87 15.93 -10.02
N LYS A 18 -10.10 17.05 -10.72
CA LYS A 18 -9.11 17.70 -11.61
C LYS A 18 -7.82 18.11 -10.90
N ASP A 19 -7.91 18.46 -9.61
CA ASP A 19 -6.77 18.82 -8.77
C ASP A 19 -6.30 17.64 -7.90
N GLY A 20 -6.59 16.40 -8.33
CA GLY A 20 -6.32 15.18 -7.57
C GLY A 20 -4.86 15.02 -7.12
N LEU A 21 -3.94 15.48 -7.97
CA LEU A 21 -2.49 15.44 -7.75
C LEU A 21 -1.92 16.76 -7.22
N LYS A 22 -2.75 17.72 -6.83
CA LYS A 22 -2.25 19.00 -6.30
C LYS A 22 -1.38 18.76 -5.05
N GLY A 23 -0.18 19.35 -5.07
CA GLY A 23 0.78 19.25 -3.97
C GLY A 23 1.44 17.88 -3.82
N SER A 24 1.31 17.00 -4.81
CA SER A 24 1.95 15.67 -4.81
C SER A 24 3.47 15.78 -4.81
N SER A 25 4.13 14.87 -4.10
CA SER A 25 5.59 14.80 -4.01
C SER A 25 6.18 13.47 -4.49
N LEU A 26 5.32 12.49 -4.81
CA LEU A 26 5.69 11.12 -5.15
C LEU A 26 5.11 10.67 -6.49
N VAL A 27 4.92 11.59 -7.44
CA VAL A 27 4.41 11.25 -8.77
C VAL A 27 5.35 11.70 -9.87
N SER A 28 5.39 10.92 -10.96
CA SER A 28 5.95 11.30 -12.26
C SER A 28 4.85 11.12 -13.30
N GLU A 29 4.70 12.08 -14.22
CA GLU A 29 3.72 12.02 -15.31
C GLU A 29 4.44 11.82 -16.65
N GLU A 30 4.03 10.79 -17.41
CA GLU A 30 4.52 10.52 -18.76
C GLU A 30 3.33 10.26 -19.70
N GLY A 31 2.98 11.27 -20.49
CA GLY A 31 1.80 11.23 -21.36
C GLY A 31 0.50 11.13 -20.54
N ASP A 32 -0.29 10.07 -20.77
CA ASP A 32 -1.51 9.77 -19.99
C ASP A 32 -1.24 8.84 -18.80
N THR A 33 0.03 8.61 -18.44
CA THR A 33 0.39 7.70 -17.34
C THR A 33 0.91 8.47 -16.13
N VAL A 34 0.43 8.09 -14.95
CA VAL A 34 0.94 8.53 -13.65
C VAL A 34 1.70 7.37 -13.02
N HIS A 35 2.95 7.63 -12.66
CA HIS A 35 3.85 6.72 -11.95
C HIS A 35 3.88 7.10 -10.47
N PHE A 36 3.70 6.14 -9.56
CA PHE A 36 3.68 6.38 -8.12
C PHE A 36 4.96 5.88 -7.47
N MET A 37 5.77 6.84 -7.08
CA MET A 37 7.14 6.63 -6.62
C MET A 37 7.17 6.14 -5.17
N VAL A 38 8.07 5.20 -4.87
CA VAL A 38 8.35 4.81 -3.48
C VAL A 38 9.05 5.96 -2.75
N ALA A 39 8.91 6.02 -1.42
CA ALA A 39 9.40 7.15 -0.66
C ALA A 39 10.65 6.78 0.17
N GLN A 40 11.67 7.64 0.19
CA GLN A 40 12.82 7.44 1.08
C GLN A 40 12.48 7.79 2.54
N ARG A 41 11.49 8.67 2.74
CA ARG A 41 11.00 9.14 4.05
C ARG A 41 9.49 9.37 3.99
N LYS A 42 8.86 9.43 5.17
CA LYS A 42 7.46 9.86 5.31
C LYS A 42 7.31 11.29 4.79
N GLN A 43 6.32 11.53 3.93
CA GLN A 43 6.18 12.80 3.23
C GLN A 43 5.30 13.80 3.99
N LYS A 44 5.33 15.06 3.52
CA LYS A 44 4.75 16.20 4.24
C LYS A 44 3.24 16.05 4.44
N ASN A 45 2.47 15.71 3.41
CA ASN A 45 1.02 15.70 3.52
C ASN A 45 0.56 14.54 4.42
N TYR A 46 1.19 13.36 4.29
CA TYR A 46 0.98 12.28 5.25
C TYR A 46 1.31 12.68 6.69
N LEU A 47 2.46 13.32 6.93
CA LEU A 47 2.84 13.77 8.27
C LEU A 47 1.86 14.80 8.84
N GLN A 48 1.32 15.66 7.98
CA GLN A 48 0.38 16.70 8.36
C GLN A 48 -1.03 16.15 8.67
N TYR A 49 -1.54 15.23 7.85
CA TYR A 49 -2.95 14.82 7.91
C TYR A 49 -3.17 13.42 8.50
N CYS A 50 -2.20 12.51 8.42
CA CYS A 50 -2.45 11.08 8.61
C CYS A 50 -1.47 10.38 9.59
N ALA A 51 -0.44 11.07 10.07
CA ALA A 51 0.56 10.48 10.95
C ALA A 51 0.11 10.32 12.41
N ALA A 52 -0.98 10.98 12.80
CA ALA A 52 -1.59 10.83 14.11
C ALA A 52 -1.87 9.35 14.44
N ILE A 53 -1.78 9.02 15.71
CA ILE A 53 -2.17 7.71 16.23
C ILE A 53 -3.52 7.92 16.89
N GLU A 54 -4.56 7.35 16.29
CA GLU A 54 -5.92 7.39 16.83
C GLU A 54 -6.23 6.07 17.56
N PRO A 55 -6.98 6.10 18.66
CA PRO A 55 -7.47 4.88 19.29
C PRO A 55 -8.42 4.13 18.35
N VAL A 56 -8.33 2.80 18.39
CA VAL A 56 -9.23 1.94 17.62
C VAL A 56 -10.56 1.84 18.33
N HIS A 57 -11.59 2.50 17.80
CA HIS A 57 -12.96 2.33 18.31
C HIS A 57 -13.62 1.07 17.75
N ASN A 58 -13.38 0.74 16.48
CA ASN A 58 -13.95 -0.43 15.83
C ASN A 58 -13.08 -0.88 14.63
N ALA A 59 -12.14 -1.80 14.87
CA ALA A 59 -11.22 -2.29 13.84
C ALA A 59 -11.96 -2.92 12.64
N VAL A 60 -12.99 -3.71 12.94
CA VAL A 60 -13.80 -4.43 11.95
C VAL A 60 -14.46 -3.47 10.98
N ARG A 61 -15.03 -2.36 11.49
CA ARG A 61 -15.68 -1.36 10.65
C ARG A 61 -14.70 -0.70 9.69
N SER A 62 -13.54 -0.24 10.18
CA SER A 62 -12.56 0.45 9.34
C SER A 62 -12.00 -0.45 8.24
N ILE A 63 -11.73 -1.73 8.56
CA ILE A 63 -11.25 -2.71 7.58
C ILE A 63 -12.34 -3.06 6.55
N ASN A 64 -13.58 -3.26 6.97
CA ASN A 64 -14.71 -3.50 6.05
C ASN A 64 -14.95 -2.29 5.12
N GLU A 65 -14.91 -1.07 5.66
CA GLU A 65 -15.12 0.15 4.88
C GLU A 65 -14.00 0.33 3.82
N TYR A 66 -12.76 -0.02 4.17
CA TYR A 66 -11.65 -0.01 3.22
C TYR A 66 -11.85 -1.08 2.13
N THR A 67 -12.13 -2.32 2.51
CA THR A 67 -12.24 -3.45 1.58
C THR A 67 -13.53 -3.45 0.76
N ASP A 68 -14.49 -2.56 1.05
CA ASP A 68 -15.74 -2.46 0.29
C ASP A 68 -15.53 -1.86 -1.11
N HIS A 69 -15.67 -2.72 -2.12
CA HIS A 69 -15.51 -2.35 -3.52
C HIS A 69 -16.62 -1.46 -4.08
N THR A 70 -17.75 -1.30 -3.39
CA THR A 70 -18.89 -0.51 -3.91
C THR A 70 -18.66 0.99 -3.82
N THR A 71 -17.76 1.45 -2.95
CA THR A 71 -17.54 2.88 -2.67
C THR A 71 -16.31 3.47 -3.37
N GLU A 72 -15.43 2.62 -3.92
CA GLU A 72 -14.08 2.97 -4.40
C GLU A 72 -13.20 3.68 -3.35
N LEU A 73 -13.51 3.60 -2.06
CA LEU A 73 -12.76 4.30 -1.02
C LEU A 73 -11.28 3.89 -1.00
N TYR A 74 -10.99 2.58 -1.05
CA TYR A 74 -9.61 2.09 -1.09
C TYR A 74 -8.80 2.70 -2.24
N ALA A 75 -9.43 2.87 -3.41
CA ALA A 75 -8.79 3.43 -4.60
C ALA A 75 -8.42 4.89 -4.37
N ARG A 76 -9.36 5.69 -3.88
CA ARG A 76 -9.12 7.11 -3.62
C ARG A 76 -8.08 7.32 -2.51
N VAL A 77 -8.17 6.57 -1.42
CA VAL A 77 -7.22 6.63 -0.30
C VAL A 77 -5.82 6.23 -0.76
N ASN A 78 -5.69 5.12 -1.51
CA ASN A 78 -4.39 4.66 -1.98
C ASN A 78 -3.76 5.63 -2.97
N ILE A 79 -4.51 6.22 -3.92
CA ILE A 79 -3.96 7.20 -4.86
C ILE A 79 -3.51 8.46 -4.12
N ALA A 80 -4.32 8.98 -3.18
CA ALA A 80 -3.95 10.16 -2.41
C ALA A 80 -2.68 9.93 -1.57
N LEU A 81 -2.54 8.75 -0.97
CA LEU A 81 -1.35 8.33 -0.24
C LEU A 81 -0.13 8.14 -1.15
N ALA A 82 -0.30 7.39 -2.25
CA ALA A 82 0.74 7.10 -3.23
C ALA A 82 1.32 8.37 -3.86
N ALA A 83 0.48 9.38 -4.09
CA ALA A 83 0.91 10.67 -4.59
C ALA A 83 1.47 11.61 -3.50
N ASP A 84 1.19 11.31 -2.23
CA ASP A 84 1.26 12.27 -1.11
C ASP A 84 0.61 13.61 -1.48
N SER A 85 -0.63 13.61 -1.96
CA SER A 85 -1.30 14.83 -2.42
C SER A 85 -2.08 15.54 -1.31
N GLU A 86 -2.47 16.80 -1.54
CA GLU A 86 -3.29 17.58 -0.59
C GLU A 86 -4.67 16.92 -0.32
N ASN A 87 -5.12 16.01 -1.19
CA ASN A 87 -6.36 15.26 -1.00
C ASN A 87 -6.33 14.36 0.24
N LEU A 88 -5.16 14.08 0.82
CA LEU A 88 -5.05 13.36 2.10
C LEU A 88 -5.83 14.03 3.24
N ARG A 89 -6.05 15.35 3.18
CA ARG A 89 -6.92 16.05 4.14
C ARG A 89 -8.34 15.47 4.21
N ASN A 90 -8.85 14.92 3.10
CA ASN A 90 -10.19 14.32 3.05
C ASN A 90 -10.26 12.98 3.81
N TYR A 91 -9.10 12.42 4.17
CA TYR A 91 -8.96 11.12 4.83
C TYR A 91 -8.21 11.22 6.16
N GLU A 92 -8.09 12.44 6.73
CA GLU A 92 -7.32 12.73 7.94
C GLU A 92 -7.78 11.92 9.16
N ASN A 93 -9.07 11.58 9.23
CA ASN A 93 -9.62 10.73 10.28
C ASN A 93 -9.54 9.24 9.93
N PHE A 94 -9.78 8.91 8.65
CA PHE A 94 -9.91 7.52 8.21
C PHE A 94 -8.56 6.79 8.18
N VAL A 95 -7.50 7.41 7.63
CA VAL A 95 -6.19 6.75 7.51
C VAL A 95 -5.60 6.38 8.88
N PRO A 96 -5.54 7.28 9.88
CA PRO A 96 -5.12 6.90 11.23
C PRO A 96 -5.94 5.77 11.84
N GLN A 97 -7.27 5.80 11.70
CA GLN A 97 -8.16 4.75 12.22
C GLN A 97 -7.88 3.40 11.56
N LEU A 98 -7.69 3.35 10.24
CA LEU A 98 -7.37 2.11 9.53
C LEU A 98 -5.98 1.58 9.92
N ARG A 99 -4.97 2.44 10.05
CA ARG A 99 -3.63 2.04 10.54
C ARG A 99 -3.71 1.46 11.95
N ALA A 100 -4.47 2.10 12.82
CA ALA A 100 -4.67 1.64 14.18
C ALA A 100 -5.42 0.29 14.20
N ALA A 101 -6.46 0.14 13.35
CA ALA A 101 -7.20 -1.11 13.18
C ALA A 101 -6.29 -2.27 12.77
N ILE A 102 -5.40 -2.06 11.78
CA ILE A 102 -4.37 -3.04 11.36
C ILE A 102 -3.46 -3.40 12.53
N SER A 103 -3.00 -2.38 13.29
CA SER A 103 -2.09 -2.59 14.42
C SER A 103 -2.74 -3.35 15.59
N ALA A 104 -4.06 -3.22 15.76
CA ALA A 104 -4.82 -3.94 16.77
C ALA A 104 -5.10 -5.41 16.38
N THR A 105 -4.91 -5.78 15.11
CA THR A 105 -5.11 -7.14 14.60
C THR A 105 -3.85 -7.66 13.89
N PRO A 106 -2.70 -7.75 14.59
CA PRO A 106 -1.42 -8.05 13.96
C PRO A 106 -1.40 -9.43 13.30
N LEU A 107 -0.56 -9.57 12.27
CA LEU A 107 -0.35 -10.82 11.56
C LEU A 107 0.52 -11.77 12.40
N TYR A 108 -0.09 -12.77 13.01
CA TYR A 108 0.60 -13.85 13.74
C TYR A 108 1.05 -14.98 12.80
N HIS A 109 1.77 -14.64 11.75
CA HIS A 109 2.29 -15.57 10.76
C HIS A 109 3.59 -15.03 10.18
N ASP A 110 4.65 -15.85 10.12
CA ASP A 110 5.87 -15.55 9.38
C ASP A 110 5.85 -16.25 8.02
N GLY A 111 6.36 -15.58 6.99
CA GLY A 111 6.37 -16.17 5.65
C GLY A 111 6.47 -15.16 4.54
N ILE A 112 6.00 -15.56 3.36
CA ILE A 112 6.00 -14.74 2.15
C ILE A 112 4.56 -14.34 1.84
N LEU A 113 4.36 -13.03 1.67
CA LEU A 113 3.14 -12.46 1.11
C LEU A 113 3.36 -12.15 -0.36
N TYR A 114 2.33 -12.36 -1.17
CA TYR A 114 2.36 -12.23 -2.62
C TYR A 114 1.45 -11.10 -3.08
N ARG A 115 1.93 -10.29 -4.03
CA ARG A 115 1.11 -9.27 -4.69
C ARG A 115 1.51 -9.11 -6.15
N GLY A 116 0.54 -9.34 -7.04
CA GLY A 116 0.65 -8.90 -8.43
C GLY A 116 0.53 -7.38 -8.54
N ILE A 117 1.36 -6.76 -9.36
CA ILE A 117 1.35 -5.31 -9.61
C ILE A 117 1.92 -4.98 -11.00
N ASP A 118 1.46 -3.90 -11.64
CA ASP A 118 2.09 -3.36 -12.86
C ASP A 118 3.09 -2.24 -12.52
N LEU A 119 4.34 -2.58 -12.18
CA LEU A 119 5.40 -1.59 -11.98
C LEU A 119 5.95 -1.05 -13.31
N SER A 120 6.19 0.25 -13.35
CA SER A 120 6.99 0.92 -14.39
C SER A 120 8.49 0.71 -14.19
N ALA A 121 9.24 0.96 -15.26
CA ALA A 121 10.70 0.98 -15.18
C ALA A 121 11.18 2.05 -14.20
N GLN A 122 10.54 3.23 -14.18
CA GLN A 122 10.87 4.33 -13.27
C GLN A 122 10.64 3.96 -11.80
N GLU A 123 9.50 3.33 -11.49
CA GLU A 123 9.19 2.89 -10.11
C GLU A 123 10.19 1.82 -9.64
N LEU A 124 10.53 0.86 -10.50
CA LEU A 124 11.50 -0.19 -10.17
C LEU A 124 12.91 0.37 -10.00
N GLU A 125 13.37 1.21 -10.92
CA GLU A 125 14.68 1.86 -10.83
C GLU A 125 14.82 2.64 -9.52
N GLN A 126 13.75 3.30 -9.07
CA GLN A 126 13.77 3.98 -7.79
C GLN A 126 13.86 3.01 -6.61
N MET A 127 13.13 1.89 -6.63
CA MET A 127 13.24 0.85 -5.59
C MET A 127 14.67 0.31 -5.52
N GLU A 128 15.29 0.02 -6.66
CA GLU A 128 16.67 -0.44 -6.77
C GLU A 128 17.68 0.62 -6.34
N ARG A 129 17.44 1.90 -6.65
CA ARG A 129 18.31 3.01 -6.22
C ARG A 129 18.26 3.23 -4.71
N LEU A 130 17.07 3.14 -4.12
CA LEU A 130 16.88 3.43 -2.69
C LEU A 130 17.29 2.25 -1.80
N GLN A 131 17.09 1.00 -2.24
CA GLN A 131 17.29 -0.27 -1.50
C GLN A 131 16.47 -0.41 -0.21
N ARG A 132 16.14 0.68 0.46
CA ARG A 132 15.20 0.79 1.57
C ARG A 132 14.27 1.96 1.31
N PHE A 133 12.98 1.71 1.40
CA PHE A 133 11.96 2.70 1.07
C PHE A 133 10.65 2.38 1.78
N PHE A 134 9.78 3.37 1.83
CA PHE A 134 8.40 3.24 2.25
C PHE A 134 7.51 3.07 1.02
N ILE A 135 6.51 2.21 1.13
CA ILE A 135 5.38 2.22 0.21
C ILE A 135 4.30 3.13 0.82
N PRO A 136 3.96 4.27 0.20
CA PRO A 136 3.07 5.25 0.82
C PRO A 136 1.65 4.76 1.02
N SER A 137 1.10 3.91 0.15
CA SER A 137 -0.27 3.40 0.26
C SER A 137 -0.37 2.17 1.16
N PHE A 138 -1.60 1.82 1.54
CA PHE A 138 -1.87 0.47 2.03
C PHE A 138 -1.63 -0.55 0.91
N THR A 139 -1.18 -1.75 1.28
CA THR A 139 -0.80 -2.79 0.31
C THR A 139 -1.55 -4.08 0.61
N SER A 140 -2.56 -4.40 -0.21
CA SER A 140 -3.23 -5.71 -0.19
C SER A 140 -2.31 -6.79 -0.75
N THR A 141 -2.21 -7.91 -0.06
CA THR A 141 -1.38 -9.06 -0.44
C THR A 141 -2.16 -10.35 -0.16
N SER A 142 -1.63 -11.49 -0.59
CA SER A 142 -2.18 -12.81 -0.23
C SER A 142 -1.09 -13.69 0.37
N MET A 143 -1.47 -14.58 1.28
CA MET A 143 -0.59 -15.66 1.75
C MET A 143 -0.43 -16.77 0.69
N ASP A 144 -1.31 -16.82 -0.30
CA ASP A 144 -1.29 -17.81 -1.38
C ASP A 144 -0.90 -17.16 -2.71
N ARG A 145 0.22 -17.61 -3.29
CA ARG A 145 0.71 -17.14 -4.60
C ARG A 145 -0.35 -17.31 -5.70
N ALA A 146 -1.15 -18.38 -5.65
CA ALA A 146 -2.15 -18.66 -6.68
C ALA A 146 -3.33 -17.68 -6.64
N LYS A 147 -3.56 -17.04 -5.50
CA LYS A 147 -4.62 -16.05 -5.28
C LYS A 147 -4.17 -14.61 -5.55
N ALA A 148 -2.86 -14.37 -5.63
CA ALA A 148 -2.34 -13.08 -6.06
C ALA A 148 -2.67 -12.82 -7.54
N TYR A 149 -2.96 -11.55 -7.87
CA TYR A 149 -3.26 -11.15 -9.25
C TYR A 149 -2.12 -11.53 -10.21
N LYS A 150 -2.48 -12.07 -11.37
CA LYS A 150 -1.52 -12.37 -12.44
C LYS A 150 -1.16 -11.09 -13.15
N LYS A 151 0.00 -10.52 -12.81
CA LYS A 151 0.54 -9.27 -13.36
C LYS A 151 1.97 -9.47 -13.85
N PRO A 152 2.51 -8.57 -14.70
CA PRO A 152 3.88 -8.63 -15.19
C PRO A 152 4.93 -8.56 -14.08
N CYS A 153 4.59 -8.02 -12.91
CA CYS A 153 5.43 -8.04 -11.72
C CYS A 153 4.71 -8.70 -10.54
N MET A 154 5.47 -9.45 -9.75
CA MET A 154 5.07 -10.06 -8.49
C MET A 154 5.98 -9.58 -7.37
N MET A 155 5.41 -8.97 -6.36
CA MET A 155 6.11 -8.66 -5.11
C MET A 155 6.07 -9.90 -4.20
N LEU A 156 7.23 -10.26 -3.66
CA LEU A 156 7.40 -11.32 -2.67
C LEU A 156 7.91 -10.66 -1.40
N ILE A 157 7.03 -10.52 -0.42
CA ILE A 157 7.30 -9.76 0.79
C ILE A 157 7.50 -10.76 1.93
N LYS A 158 8.73 -10.91 2.38
CA LYS A 158 9.05 -11.65 3.59
C LYS A 158 8.61 -10.83 4.81
N VAL A 159 7.72 -11.40 5.61
CA VAL A 159 7.20 -10.77 6.84
C VAL A 159 7.66 -11.53 8.09
N PRO A 160 8.05 -10.81 9.16
CA PRO A 160 8.36 -11.42 10.44
C PRO A 160 7.08 -11.87 11.17
N TYR A 161 7.25 -12.79 12.13
CA TYR A 161 6.16 -13.23 13.02
C TYR A 161 5.64 -12.06 13.87
N ALA A 162 4.32 -12.02 14.09
CA ALA A 162 3.63 -11.01 14.91
C ALA A 162 3.81 -9.56 14.40
N CYS A 163 3.85 -9.38 13.07
CA CYS A 163 4.02 -8.08 12.44
C CYS A 163 2.83 -7.14 12.72
N GLN A 164 3.08 -6.00 13.36
CA GLN A 164 2.04 -5.02 13.73
C GLN A 164 1.58 -4.14 12.57
N TYR A 165 2.31 -4.15 11.46
CA TYR A 165 2.00 -3.37 10.27
C TYR A 165 1.26 -4.19 9.20
N ALA A 166 0.80 -5.38 9.55
CA ALA A 166 0.06 -6.28 8.68
C ALA A 166 -1.10 -6.90 9.46
N CYS A 167 -2.26 -7.06 8.82
CA CYS A 167 -3.37 -7.83 9.40
C CYS A 167 -3.89 -8.85 8.39
N SER A 168 -4.21 -10.05 8.86
CA SER A 168 -4.94 -11.02 8.04
C SER A 168 -6.41 -10.65 8.02
N ILE A 169 -7.00 -10.58 6.83
CA ILE A 169 -8.42 -10.34 6.63
C ILE A 169 -9.14 -11.67 6.85
N THR A 170 -9.66 -11.85 8.07
CA THR A 170 -10.41 -13.03 8.50
C THR A 170 -11.91 -12.90 8.20
N GLU A 171 -12.69 -13.96 8.46
CA GLU A 171 -14.14 -13.94 8.22
C GLU A 171 -14.87 -12.82 8.95
N HIS A 172 -14.36 -12.42 10.11
CA HIS A 172 -14.93 -11.34 10.91
C HIS A 172 -14.57 -9.96 10.36
N LEU A 173 -13.60 -9.87 9.45
CA LEU A 173 -13.07 -8.62 8.90
C LEU A 173 -13.48 -8.35 7.47
N SER A 174 -13.84 -9.38 6.69
CA SER A 174 -14.40 -9.22 5.35
C SER A 174 -15.22 -10.44 4.92
N ARG A 175 -16.29 -10.19 4.17
CA ARG A 175 -17.10 -11.21 3.50
C ARG A 175 -16.34 -11.99 2.42
N PHE A 176 -15.22 -11.46 1.92
CA PHE A 176 -14.42 -12.07 0.84
C PHE A 176 -13.23 -12.90 1.35
N HIS A 177 -13.09 -13.07 2.68
CA HIS A 177 -11.91 -13.68 3.31
C HIS A 177 -11.51 -15.07 2.76
N ALA A 178 -12.49 -15.94 2.50
CA ALA A 178 -12.26 -17.33 2.11
C ALA A 178 -11.62 -17.44 0.71
N GLU A 179 -11.95 -16.49 -0.16
CA GLU A 179 -11.51 -16.47 -1.55
C GLU A 179 -10.10 -15.88 -1.67
N GLU A 180 -9.75 -14.88 -0.86
CA GLU A 180 -8.54 -14.08 -1.11
C GLU A 180 -7.35 -14.43 -0.20
N GLN A 181 -7.59 -14.99 1.01
CA GLN A 181 -6.55 -15.09 2.06
C GLN A 181 -5.76 -13.78 2.19
N GLU A 182 -6.49 -12.67 2.17
CA GLU A 182 -5.91 -11.33 2.06
C GLU A 182 -5.15 -11.00 3.35
N VAL A 183 -3.98 -10.39 3.17
CA VAL A 183 -3.24 -9.71 4.23
C VAL A 183 -3.08 -8.26 3.81
N LEU A 184 -3.57 -7.35 4.64
CA LEU A 184 -3.48 -5.92 4.40
C LEU A 184 -2.29 -5.34 5.18
N LEU A 185 -1.36 -4.75 4.44
CA LEU A 185 -0.23 -4.00 5.02
C LEU A 185 -0.60 -2.53 5.18
N SER A 186 -0.18 -1.95 6.31
CA SER A 186 -0.37 -0.52 6.61
C SER A 186 0.31 0.37 5.56
N CYS A 187 -0.22 1.59 5.40
CA CYS A 187 0.44 2.63 4.63
C CYS A 187 1.76 3.08 5.27
N TYR A 188 2.69 3.58 4.45
CA TYR A 188 4.06 3.91 4.85
C TYR A 188 4.76 2.80 5.63
N THR A 189 4.52 1.54 5.25
CA THR A 189 5.32 0.40 5.70
C THR A 189 6.68 0.45 5.00
N ALA A 190 7.76 0.23 5.75
CA ALA A 190 9.11 0.23 5.23
C ALA A 190 9.49 -1.17 4.71
N PHE A 191 10.22 -1.18 3.59
CA PHE A 191 10.71 -2.37 2.95
C PHE A 191 12.20 -2.23 2.65
N ARG A 192 12.91 -3.35 2.74
CA ARG A 192 14.25 -3.52 2.21
C ARG A 192 14.17 -4.40 0.97
N LEU A 193 14.64 -3.91 -0.17
CA LEU A 193 14.80 -4.69 -1.38
C LEU A 193 15.91 -5.73 -1.16
N GLU A 194 15.65 -6.98 -1.51
CA GLU A 194 16.63 -8.06 -1.41
C GLU A 194 17.15 -8.46 -2.78
N LYS A 195 16.25 -8.64 -3.76
CA LYS A 195 16.62 -8.92 -5.15
C LYS A 195 15.47 -8.65 -6.11
N VAL A 196 15.83 -8.41 -7.38
CA VAL A 196 14.91 -8.39 -8.51
C VAL A 196 15.38 -9.44 -9.51
N GLU A 197 14.49 -10.34 -9.92
CA GLU A 197 14.81 -11.40 -10.88
C GLU A 197 13.65 -11.65 -11.86
N MET A 198 13.92 -12.36 -12.95
CA MET A 198 12.88 -12.78 -13.91
C MET A 198 12.57 -14.26 -13.72
N ASP A 199 11.29 -14.60 -13.55
CA ASP A 199 10.76 -15.97 -13.49
C ASP A 199 9.63 -16.11 -14.52
N ASN A 200 9.81 -16.90 -15.57
CA ASN A 200 8.78 -17.16 -16.59
C ASN A 200 8.10 -15.89 -17.13
N ASN A 201 8.88 -14.92 -17.62
CA ASN A 201 8.42 -13.60 -18.06
C ASN A 201 7.73 -12.72 -16.99
N THR A 202 7.68 -13.16 -15.74
CA THR A 202 7.22 -12.37 -14.60
C THR A 202 8.42 -11.80 -13.88
N ARG A 203 8.41 -10.49 -13.60
CA ARG A 203 9.43 -9.87 -12.76
C ARG A 203 9.10 -10.13 -11.30
N MET A 204 10.05 -10.69 -10.57
CA MET A 204 9.93 -11.05 -9.16
C MET A 204 10.71 -10.04 -8.33
N VAL A 205 10.02 -9.28 -7.49
CA VAL A 205 10.61 -8.26 -6.61
C VAL A 205 10.56 -8.77 -5.18
N HIS A 206 11.71 -9.23 -4.68
CA HIS A 206 11.85 -9.81 -3.36
C HIS A 206 12.22 -8.73 -2.36
N MET A 207 11.44 -8.62 -1.29
CA MET A 207 11.59 -7.60 -0.25
C MET A 207 11.40 -8.21 1.13
N TYR A 208 11.97 -7.55 2.12
CA TYR A 208 11.74 -7.80 3.54
C TYR A 208 11.01 -6.63 4.17
N LEU A 209 9.97 -6.89 4.96
CA LEU A 209 9.26 -5.88 5.73
C LEU A 209 10.11 -5.44 6.93
N ASP A 210 10.53 -4.18 6.94
CA ASP A 210 11.42 -3.62 7.95
C ASP A 210 10.62 -2.88 9.03
N GLU A 211 10.25 -3.60 10.10
CA GLU A 211 9.47 -3.04 11.21
C GLU A 211 10.20 -1.91 11.95
N HIS A 212 11.53 -2.02 12.08
CA HIS A 212 12.32 -1.00 12.76
C HIS A 212 12.25 0.33 12.02
N SER A 213 12.47 0.30 10.71
CA SER A 213 12.35 1.49 9.87
C SER A 213 10.92 2.01 9.80
N THR A 214 9.92 1.12 9.85
CA THR A 214 8.49 1.50 9.83
C THR A 214 8.09 2.34 11.06
N ALA A 215 8.62 1.99 12.22
CA ALA A 215 8.35 2.69 13.48
C ALA A 215 8.93 4.12 13.52
N LEU A 216 9.95 4.42 12.72
CA LEU A 216 10.59 5.74 12.71
C LEU A 216 9.64 6.80 12.13
N ARG A 217 9.46 7.93 12.84
CA ARG A 217 8.64 9.06 12.38
C ARG A 217 9.29 9.84 11.23
N SER A 218 10.61 9.76 11.13
CA SER A 218 11.43 10.33 10.06
C SER A 218 12.76 9.58 10.03
N LEU A 219 13.16 9.11 8.85
CA LEU A 219 14.57 8.85 8.55
C LEU A 219 15.24 10.17 8.18
#